data_AF-A0A1J3HTP6-F1
#
_entry.id   AF-A0A1J3HTP6-F1
#
_cell.length_a   1.000
_cell.length_b   1.000
_cell.length_c   1.000
_cell.angle_alpha   90.00
_cell.angle_beta   90.00
_cell.angle_gamma   90.00
#
_symmetry.space_group_name_H-M   'P 1'
#
loop_
_entity.id
_entity.type
_entity.pdbx_description
1 polymer ?
#
loop_
_entity_poly.entity_id
_entity_poly.type
_entity_poly.pdbx_seq_one_letter_code
_entity_poly.pdbx_strand_id
1 'polypeptide(L)'
;FLLHCQKFIELVRIGALEEAVNYGRAELAKFVGLTVFKDIVEDCFALLVYERPDESNVGHFLEESQREVVADAVNAAILSTNKYDKDQLHSHLDTLLRQLMACRMELRSLNDGQGETFLLKRLLKNNSCKRIKKTA
;
A
#
# COMPACT_ATOMS: atom_id res chain seq x y z
N PHE A 1 -2.04 6.48 12.21
CA PHE A 1 -1.14 7.27 13.08
C PHE A 1 0.07 7.78 12.30
N LEU A 2 1.07 6.94 11.97
CA LEU A 2 2.34 7.38 11.34
C LEU A 2 2.18 8.27 10.10
N LEU A 3 1.23 7.96 9.22
CA LEU A 3 0.94 8.79 8.04
C LEU A 3 0.45 10.20 8.40
N HIS A 4 -0.31 10.36 9.48
CA HIS A 4 -0.74 11.69 9.95
C HIS A 4 0.45 12.48 10.48
N CYS A 5 1.33 11.85 11.27
CA CYS A 5 2.58 12.47 11.72
C CYS A 5 3.43 12.92 10.52
N GLN A 6 3.64 12.04 9.53
CA GLN A 6 4.43 12.40 8.34
C GLN A 6 3.81 13.56 7.58
N LYS A 7 2.48 13.56 7.38
CA LYS A 7 1.81 14.67 6.70
C LYS A 7 1.97 16.00 7.45
N PHE A 8 1.86 15.98 8.77
CA PHE A 8 2.08 17.16 9.61
C PHE A 8 3.53 17.67 9.49
N ILE A 9 4.51 16.77 9.61
CA ILE A 9 5.94 17.08 9.49
C ILE A 9 6.24 17.74 8.13
N GLU A 10 5.69 17.20 7.03
CA GLU A 10 5.90 17.79 5.70
C GLU A 10 5.26 19.19 5.56
N LEU A 11 4.13 19.46 6.23
CA LEU A 11 3.54 20.80 6.25
C LEU A 11 4.44 21.80 7.00
N VAL A 12 5.03 21.39 8.12
CA VAL A 12 6.01 22.20 8.85
C VAL A 12 7.27 22.44 7.99
N ARG A 13 7.76 21.41 7.30
CA ARG A 13 8.95 21.46 6.45
C ARG A 13 8.85 22.50 5.34
N ILE A 14 7.69 22.65 4.71
CA ILE A 14 7.46 23.66 3.66
C ILE A 14 7.07 25.03 4.20
N GLY A 15 7.02 25.21 5.52
CA GLY A 15 6.63 26.48 6.17
C GLY A 15 5.14 26.78 6.11
N ALA A 16 4.29 25.80 5.77
CA ALA A 16 2.83 25.96 5.70
C ALA A 16 2.21 25.87 7.11
N LEU A 17 2.57 26.81 7.99
CA LEU A 17 2.25 26.76 9.42
C LEU A 17 0.74 26.75 9.72
N GLU A 18 -0.06 27.53 8.99
CA GLU A 18 -1.51 27.57 9.19
C GLU A 18 -2.15 26.20 8.85
N GLU A 19 -1.75 25.60 7.74
CA GLU A 19 -2.19 24.26 7.34
C GLU A 19 -1.72 23.20 8.34
N ALA A 20 -0.46 23.28 8.80
CA ALA A 20 0.09 22.37 9.80
C ALA A 20 -0.71 22.42 11.10
N VAL A 21 -1.03 23.62 11.60
CA VAL A 21 -1.81 23.81 12.83
C VAL A 21 -3.24 23.28 12.66
N ASN A 22 -3.91 23.61 11.55
CA ASN A 22 -5.26 23.13 11.27
C ASN A 22 -5.30 21.60 11.16
N TYR A 23 -4.35 21.01 10.44
CA TYR A 23 -4.20 19.56 10.30
C TYR A 23 -3.89 18.89 11.64
N GLY A 24 -2.99 19.48 12.43
CA GLY A 24 -2.62 19.00 13.76
C GLY A 24 -3.83 18.90 14.70
N ARG A 25 -4.69 19.93 14.71
CA ARG A 25 -5.94 19.92 15.50
C ARG A 25 -6.97 18.91 14.98
N ALA A 26 -7.09 18.75 13.66
CA ALA A 26 -8.09 17.86 13.07
C ALA A 26 -7.71 16.38 13.15
N GLU A 27 -6.42 16.06 12.94
CA GLU A 27 -5.95 14.69 12.79
C GLU A 27 -5.04 14.22 13.92
N LEU A 28 -4.01 14.99 14.29
CA LEU A 28 -3.06 14.56 15.33
C LEU A 28 -3.65 14.62 16.74
N ALA A 29 -4.53 15.59 17.02
CA ALA A 29 -5.18 15.73 18.31
C ALA A 29 -5.98 14.49 18.74
N LYS A 30 -6.44 13.68 17.78
CA LYS A 30 -7.14 12.40 18.03
C LYS A 30 -6.27 11.38 18.78
N PHE A 31 -4.95 11.54 18.72
CA PHE A 31 -3.98 10.63 19.35
C PHE A 31 -3.42 11.17 20.67
N VAL A 32 -3.76 12.42 21.04
CA VAL A 32 -3.34 13.01 22.32
C VAL A 32 -3.99 12.24 23.47
N GLY A 33 -3.18 11.89 24.48
CA GLY A 33 -3.61 11.09 25.63
C GLY A 33 -3.47 9.57 25.44
N LEU A 34 -3.17 9.09 24.24
CA LEU A 34 -2.78 7.69 24.03
C LEU A 34 -1.32 7.51 24.40
N THR A 35 -1.05 6.81 25.51
CA THR A 35 0.31 6.60 26.05
C THR A 35 1.29 6.03 25.04
N VAL A 36 0.83 5.16 24.15
CA VAL A 36 1.64 4.50 23.10
C VAL A 36 2.22 5.50 22.09
N PHE A 37 1.55 6.65 21.88
CA PHE A 37 1.93 7.62 20.85
C PHE A 37 2.37 8.97 21.41
N LYS A 38 2.36 9.12 22.74
CA LYS A 38 2.55 10.40 23.41
C LYS A 38 3.82 11.10 22.95
N ASP A 39 4.97 10.44 23.06
CA ASP A 39 6.28 11.03 22.78
C ASP A 39 6.37 11.51 21.32
N ILE A 40 5.93 10.69 20.37
CA ILE A 40 5.95 11.04 18.93
C ILE A 40 5.02 12.22 18.63
N VAL A 41 3.84 12.29 19.25
CA VAL A 41 2.90 13.40 19.06
C VAL A 41 3.47 14.70 19.64
N GLU A 42 4.08 14.64 20.82
CA GLU A 42 4.73 15.79 21.45
C GLU A 42 5.90 16.30 20.61
N ASP A 43 6.76 15.41 20.11
CA ASP A 43 7.88 15.76 19.23
C ASP A 43 7.42 16.36 17.90
N CYS A 44 6.34 15.84 17.31
CA CYS A 44 5.73 16.44 16.12
C CYS A 44 5.32 17.89 16.41
N PHE A 45 4.59 18.15 17.50
CA PHE A 45 4.15 19.50 17.82
C PHE A 45 5.30 20.43 18.22
N ALA A 46 6.38 19.90 18.80
CA ALA A 46 7.57 20.68 19.13
C ALA A 46 8.20 21.34 17.89
N LEU A 47 8.06 20.75 16.69
CA LEU A 47 8.54 21.35 15.44
C LEU A 47 7.92 22.73 15.14
N LEU A 48 6.72 23.02 15.64
CA LEU A 48 6.09 24.35 15.48
C LEU A 48 6.68 25.42 16.39
N VAL A 49 7.38 25.03 17.45
CA VAL A 49 7.90 25.94 18.48
C VAL A 49 9.21 26.59 18.02
N TYR A 50 9.98 25.89 17.19
CA TYR A 50 11.29 26.33 16.74
C TYR A 50 11.19 27.26 15.53
N GLU A 51 11.98 28.34 15.54
CA GLU A 51 12.13 29.24 14.39
C GLU A 51 12.85 28.55 13.23
N ARG A 52 13.83 27.67 13.56
CA ARG A 52 14.53 26.78 12.63
C ARG A 52 14.38 25.33 13.11
N PRO A 53 13.30 24.64 12.70
CA PRO A 53 12.98 23.33 13.24
C PRO A 53 14.00 22.24 12.86
N ASP A 54 14.73 22.43 11.75
CA ASP A 54 15.80 21.56 11.27
C ASP A 54 17.03 21.54 12.20
N GLU A 55 17.30 22.64 12.91
CA GLU A 55 18.39 22.72 13.89
C GLU A 55 17.98 22.29 15.31
N SER A 56 16.74 21.86 15.49
CA SER A 56 16.21 21.48 16.80
C SER A 56 16.59 20.05 17.20
N ASN A 57 16.36 19.71 18.47
CA ASN A 57 16.51 18.33 18.96
C ASN A 57 15.57 17.33 18.28
N VAL A 58 14.47 17.81 17.70
CA VAL A 58 13.51 17.04 16.90
C VAL A 58 13.70 17.26 15.40
N GLY A 59 14.78 17.94 14.97
CA GLY A 59 15.04 18.26 13.56
C GLY A 59 15.21 17.03 12.67
N HIS A 60 15.65 15.90 13.25
CA HIS A 60 15.77 14.62 12.55
C HIS A 60 14.45 14.14 11.92
N PHE A 61 13.28 14.58 12.41
CA PHE A 61 11.99 14.28 11.78
C PHE A 61 11.84 14.91 10.39
N LEU A 62 12.55 16.00 10.09
CA LEU A 62 12.49 16.69 8.78
C LEU A 62 13.42 16.08 7.74
N GLU A 63 14.29 15.16 8.14
CA GLU A 63 15.23 14.47 7.24
C GLU A 63 14.51 13.48 6.31
N GLU A 64 15.19 13.12 5.22
CA GLU A 64 14.70 12.10 4.29
C GLU A 64 14.63 10.70 4.93
N SER A 65 15.54 10.40 5.85
CA SER A 65 15.58 9.16 6.63
C SER A 65 14.24 8.89 7.34
N GLN A 66 13.56 9.92 7.83
CA GLN A 66 12.26 9.78 8.47
C GLN A 66 11.18 9.28 7.50
N ARG A 67 11.20 9.70 6.22
CA ARG A 67 10.27 9.20 5.19
C ARG A 67 10.49 7.70 4.94
N GLU A 68 11.74 7.25 4.92
CA GLU A 68 12.08 5.84 4.74
C GLU A 68 11.56 5.00 5.90
N VAL A 69 11.75 5.44 7.15
CA VAL A 69 11.24 4.77 8.34
C VAL A 69 9.71 4.63 8.30
N VAL A 70 9.00 5.70 7.94
CA VAL A 70 7.54 5.65 7.81
C VAL A 70 7.11 4.74 6.66
N ALA A 71 7.80 4.78 5.52
CA ALA A 71 7.53 3.92 4.38
C ALA A 71 7.69 2.44 4.75
N ASP A 72 8.77 2.07 5.42
CA ASP A 72 9.02 0.70 5.87
C ASP A 72 7.95 0.22 6.86
N ALA A 73 7.57 1.05 7.83
CA ALA A 73 6.53 0.72 8.78
C ALA A 73 5.16 0.53 8.12
N VAL A 74 4.81 1.41 7.17
CA VAL A 74 3.55 1.32 6.42
C VAL A 74 3.56 0.11 5.48
N ASN A 75 4.67 -0.16 4.81
CA ASN A 75 4.85 -1.34 3.97
C ASN A 75 4.68 -2.62 4.78
N ALA A 76 5.35 -2.71 5.94
CA ALA A 76 5.20 -3.84 6.85
C ALA A 76 3.75 -3.99 7.33
N ALA A 77 3.07 -2.89 7.68
CA ALA A 77 1.67 -2.92 8.08
C ALA A 77 0.77 -3.45 6.94
N ILE A 78 0.92 -2.94 5.72
CA ILE A 78 0.16 -3.39 4.55
C ILE A 78 0.40 -4.89 4.29
N LEU A 79 1.66 -5.32 4.30
CA LEU A 79 2.02 -6.73 4.13
C LEU A 79 1.43 -7.61 5.24
N SER A 80 1.35 -7.12 6.48
CA SER A 80 0.76 -7.86 7.61
C SER A 80 -0.76 -7.96 7.55
N THR A 81 -1.43 -6.96 6.95
CA THR A 81 -2.89 -6.98 6.74
C THR A 81 -3.32 -7.88 5.59
N ASN A 82 -2.40 -8.20 4.69
CA ASN A 82 -2.61 -9.23 3.69
C ASN A 82 -2.65 -10.59 4.40
N LYS A 83 -3.86 -11.01 4.80
CA LYS A 83 -4.17 -12.37 5.26
C LYS A 83 -4.03 -13.43 4.16
N TYR A 84 -3.23 -13.19 3.12
CA TYR A 84 -2.82 -14.26 2.23
C TYR A 84 -1.97 -15.18 3.10
N ASP A 85 -2.60 -16.26 3.54
CA ASP A 85 -1.94 -17.37 4.21
C ASP A 85 -0.64 -17.65 3.48
N LYS A 86 0.40 -18.08 4.19
CA LYS A 86 1.66 -18.50 3.53
C LYS A 86 1.41 -19.62 2.50
N ASP A 87 0.23 -20.24 2.52
CA ASP A 87 -0.27 -21.23 1.58
C ASP A 87 -1.04 -20.65 0.37
N GLN A 88 -1.47 -19.38 0.40
CA GLN A 88 -2.03 -18.67 -0.76
C GLN A 88 -0.90 -17.98 -1.56
N LEU A 89 0.04 -18.78 -2.06
CA LEU A 89 1.03 -18.36 -3.06
C LEU A 89 0.41 -17.97 -4.43
N HIS A 90 -0.92 -18.06 -4.53
CA HIS A 90 -1.67 -17.90 -5.76
C HIS A 90 -2.73 -16.82 -5.57
N SER A 91 -2.74 -15.84 -6.47
CA SER A 91 -3.84 -14.87 -6.53
C SER A 91 -5.19 -15.59 -6.71
N HIS A 92 -6.28 -14.99 -6.22
CA HIS A 92 -7.63 -15.50 -6.44
C HIS A 92 -7.90 -15.81 -7.92
N LEU A 93 -7.35 -15.01 -8.83
CA LEU A 93 -7.41 -15.25 -10.27
C LEU A 93 -6.70 -16.54 -10.68
N ASP A 94 -5.49 -16.79 -10.17
CA ASP A 94 -4.75 -18.03 -10.46
C ASP A 94 -5.51 -19.26 -9.94
N THR A 95 -6.09 -19.19 -8.74
CA THR A 95 -6.93 -20.25 -8.18
C THR A 95 -8.14 -20.54 -9.07
N LEU A 96 -8.88 -19.50 -9.48
CA LEU A 96 -10.03 -19.65 -10.38
C LEU A 96 -9.63 -20.23 -11.74
N LEU A 97 -8.49 -19.81 -12.29
CA LEU A 97 -7.97 -20.34 -13.55
C LEU A 97 -7.60 -21.82 -13.43
N ARG A 98 -7.00 -22.24 -12.31
CA ARG A 98 -6.70 -23.65 -12.04
C ARG A 98 -7.97 -24.48 -11.91
N GLN A 99 -8.96 -23.99 -11.16
CA GLN A 99 -10.26 -24.66 -11.02
C GLN A 99 -10.97 -24.80 -12.37
N LEU A 100 -10.99 -23.74 -13.17
CA LEU A 100 -11.55 -23.78 -14.52
C LEU A 100 -10.83 -24.80 -15.41
N MET A 101 -9.49 -24.83 -15.37
CA MET A 101 -8.69 -25.82 -16.10
C MET A 101 -9.04 -27.24 -15.66
N ALA A 102 -9.12 -27.51 -14.35
CA ALA A 102 -9.49 -28.81 -13.81
C ALA A 102 -10.89 -29.25 -14.27
N CYS A 103 -11.91 -28.40 -14.11
CA CYS A 103 -13.27 -28.70 -14.56
C CYS A 103 -13.34 -29.00 -16.06
N ARG A 104 -12.60 -28.25 -16.89
CA ARG A 104 -12.58 -28.46 -18.34
C ARG A 104 -11.87 -29.77 -18.73
N MET A 105 -10.84 -30.16 -18.00
CA MET A 105 -10.16 -31.45 -18.21
C MET A 105 -11.09 -32.61 -17.83
N GLU A 106 -11.80 -32.52 -16.70
CA GLU A 106 -12.74 -33.54 -16.25
C GLU A 106 -13.89 -33.73 -17.25
N LEU A 107 -14.53 -32.63 -17.68
CA LEU A 107 -15.58 -32.66 -18.69
C LEU A 107 -15.12 -33.28 -20.02
N ARG A 108 -13.86 -33.08 -20.38
CA ARG A 108 -13.27 -33.69 -21.58
C ARG A 108 -13.04 -35.18 -21.38
N SER A 109 -12.60 -35.60 -20.19
CA SER A 109 -12.44 -37.01 -19.84
C SER A 109 -13.78 -37.76 -19.92
N LEU A 110 -14.87 -37.14 -19.42
CA LEU A 110 -16.21 -37.71 -19.49
C LEU A 110 -16.78 -37.79 -20.92
N ASN A 111 -16.28 -36.97 -21.84
CA ASN A 111 -16.71 -36.94 -23.24
C ASN A 111 -15.72 -37.69 -24.17
N ASP A 112 -15.05 -38.74 -23.68
CA ASP A 112 -14.09 -39.55 -24.46
C ASP A 112 -12.97 -38.73 -25.13
N GLY A 113 -12.52 -37.66 -24.47
CA GLY A 113 -11.48 -36.79 -25.00
C GLY A 113 -11.97 -35.76 -26.02
N GLN A 114 -13.27 -35.68 -26.30
CA GLN A 114 -13.85 -34.72 -27.22
C GLN A 114 -14.04 -33.32 -26.60
N GLY A 115 -13.86 -32.29 -27.42
CA GLY A 115 -13.97 -30.87 -27.03
C GLY A 115 -12.64 -30.12 -26.96
N GLU A 116 -12.72 -28.78 -26.93
CA GLU A 116 -11.53 -27.91 -26.91
C GLU A 116 -10.82 -27.92 -25.54
N THR A 117 -9.50 -28.10 -25.56
CA THR A 117 -8.66 -27.93 -24.37
C THR A 117 -8.53 -26.45 -24.00
N PHE A 118 -8.85 -26.10 -22.75
CA PHE A 118 -8.56 -24.76 -22.25
C PHE A 118 -7.06 -24.62 -21.99
N LEU A 119 -6.38 -23.82 -22.82
CA LEU A 119 -4.96 -23.51 -22.70
C LEU A 119 -4.81 -22.00 -22.55
N LEU A 120 -4.57 -21.55 -21.31
CA LEU A 120 -4.46 -20.12 -20.98
C LEU A 120 -3.43 -19.41 -21.89
N LYS A 121 -2.25 -20.02 -22.09
CA LYS A 121 -1.20 -19.48 -22.97
C LYS A 121 -1.68 -19.25 -24.40
N ARG A 122 -2.50 -20.14 -24.95
CA ARG A 122 -3.05 -20.03 -26.31
C ARG A 122 -4.08 -18.91 -26.40
N LEU A 123 -4.96 -18.77 -25.41
CA LEU A 123 -5.96 -17.71 -25.36
C LEU A 123 -5.33 -16.31 -25.22
N LEU A 124 -4.32 -16.16 -24.35
CA LEU A 124 -3.58 -14.91 -24.21
C LEU A 124 -2.89 -14.52 -25.52
N LYS A 125 -2.23 -15.46 -26.20
CA LYS A 125 -1.57 -15.22 -27.50
C LYS A 125 -2.56 -14.80 -28.60
N ASN A 126 -3.75 -15.43 -28.66
CA ASN A 126 -4.79 -15.08 -29.63
C ASN A 126 -5.39 -13.68 -29.37
N ASN A 127 -5.53 -13.27 -28.11
CA ASN A 127 -6.06 -11.95 -27.76
C ASN A 127 -5.08 -10.81 -28.05
N SER A 128 -3.77 -11.03 -27.84
CA SER A 128 -2.74 -10.05 -28.24
C SER A 128 -2.72 -9.83 -29.76
N CYS A 129 -2.91 -10.90 -30.54
CA CYS A 129 -2.96 -10.83 -32.00
C CYS A 129 -4.23 -10.11 -32.52
N LYS A 130 -5.36 -10.20 -31.80
CA LYS A 130 -6.59 -9.44 -32.13
C LYS A 130 -6.49 -7.94 -31.80
N ARG A 131 -5.71 -7.56 -30.78
CA ARG A 131 -5.48 -6.14 -30.46
C ARG A 131 -4.68 -5.41 -31.54
N ILE A 132 -3.69 -6.07 -32.16
CA ILE A 132 -2.88 -5.50 -33.24
C ILE A 132 -3.70 -5.27 -34.53
N LYS A 133 -4.74 -6.09 -34.77
CA LYS A 133 -5.61 -5.98 -35.95
C LYS A 133 -6.71 -4.91 -35.84
N LYS A 134 -6.81 -4.18 -34.72
CA LYS A 134 -7.79 -3.09 -34.52
C LYS A 134 -7.21 -1.69 -34.71
N THR A 135 -5.93 -1.58 -35.08
CA THR A 135 -5.22 -0.31 -35.32
C THR A 135 -4.69 -0.19 -36.75
N ALA A 136 -5.46 -0.64 -37.74
CA ALA A 136 -5.19 -0.43 -39.16
C ALA A 136 -6.50 -0.02 -39.85
#